data_AF-A0A1F8RWG5-F1
#
_entry.id   AF-A0A1F8RWG5-F1
#
_cell.length_a   1.000
_cell.length_b   1.000
_cell.length_c   1.000
_cell.angle_alpha   90.00
_cell.angle_beta   90.00
_cell.angle_gamma   90.00
#
_symmetry.space_group_name_H-M   'P 1'
#
loop_
_entity.id
_entity.type
_entity.pdbx_description
1 polymer ?
#
loop_
_entity_poly.entity_id
_entity_poly.type
_entity_poly.pdbx_seq_one_letter_code
_entity_poly.pdbx_strand_id
1 'polypeptide(L)' 'MWQRGFYDRMIRDERQLEEAIRYIDENPVSAGLAKTPEEYPFSSAGRPDSVDLREYLGGQPV' A
#
# COMPACT_ATOMS: atom_id res chain seq x y z
N MET A 1 10.32 18.84 -8.83
CA MET A 1 10.50 19.73 -7.66
C MET A 1 9.83 19.06 -6.47
N TRP A 2 10.46 19.07 -5.30
CA TRP A 2 9.90 18.49 -4.07
C TRP A 2 9.22 19.56 -3.21
N GLN A 3 8.12 19.20 -2.54
CA GLN A 3 7.56 20.04 -1.48
C GLN A 3 8.43 19.97 -0.23
N ARG A 4 8.42 21.03 0.59
CA ARG A 4 9.20 21.08 1.83
C ARG A 4 8.47 20.29 2.92
N GLY A 5 9.15 19.31 3.50
CA GLY A 5 8.63 18.42 4.54
C GLY A 5 8.09 17.10 3.98
N PHE A 6 7.86 16.15 4.88
CA PHE A 6 7.22 14.86 4.60
C PHE A 6 6.33 14.47 5.79
N TYR A 7 5.46 13.50 5.56
CA TYR A 7 4.68 12.87 6.63
C TYR A 7 5.27 11.49 6.92
N ASP A 8 5.72 11.27 8.16
CA ASP A 8 6.17 9.97 8.63
C ASP A 8 5.26 9.40 9.72
N ARG A 9 5.09 8.08 9.68
CA ARG A 9 4.40 7.31 10.72
C ARG A 9 5.17 6.03 10.97
N MET A 10 5.60 5.81 12.21
CA MET A 10 6.18 4.54 12.64
C MET A 10 5.09 3.47 12.75
N ILE A 11 5.27 2.36 12.04
CA ILE A 11 4.42 1.17 12.11
C ILE A 11 4.90 0.30 13.28
N ARG A 12 4.01 0.02 14.22
CA ARG A 12 4.35 -0.65 15.50
C ARG A 12 3.85 -2.08 15.61
N ASP A 13 2.88 -2.44 14.79
CA ASP A 13 2.23 -3.74 14.81
C ASP A 13 1.70 -4.09 13.40
N GLU A 14 1.37 -5.36 13.23
CA GLU A 14 0.87 -5.92 11.96
C GLU A 14 -0.41 -5.22 11.48
N ARG A 15 -1.34 -4.93 12.38
CA ARG A 15 -2.58 -4.23 12.05
C ARG A 15 -2.31 -2.84 11.47
N GLN A 16 -1.36 -2.10 12.03
CA GLN A 16 -0.95 -0.81 11.49
C GLN A 16 -0.33 -0.93 10.10
N LEU A 17 0.40 -2.01 9.83
CA LEU A 17 0.94 -2.28 8.50
C LEU A 17 -0.20 -2.54 7.50
N GLU A 18 -1.14 -3.41 7.85
CA GLU A 18 -2.30 -3.72 7.00
C GLU A 18 -3.15 -2.49 6.70
N GLU A 19 -3.37 -1.64 7.70
CA GLU A 19 -4.07 -0.36 7.54
C GLU A 19 -3.32 0.58 6.59
N ALA A 20 -2.00 0.67 6.70
CA ALA A 20 -1.19 1.52 5.84
C ALA A 20 -1.17 1.02 4.38
N ILE A 21 -1.06 -0.30 4.17
CA ILE A 21 -1.13 -0.91 2.83
C ILE A 21 -2.49 -0.60 2.20
N ARG A 22 -3.59 -0.89 2.92
CA ARG A 22 -4.94 -0.61 2.42
C ARG A 22 -5.14 0.88 2.10
N TYR A 23 -4.62 1.77 2.93
CA TYR A 23 -4.69 3.21 2.67
C TYR A 23 -3.97 3.60 1.37
N ILE A 24 -2.77 3.06 1.14
CA ILE A 24 -1.99 3.33 -0.07
C ILE A 24 -2.70 2.79 -1.31
N ASP A 25 -3.24 1.57 -1.24
CA ASP A 25 -3.97 0.93 -2.35
C ASP A 25 -5.24 1.72 -2.72
N GLU A 26 -5.95 2.27 -1.72
CA GLU A 26 -7.19 3.04 -1.90
C GLU A 26 -6.97 4.52 -2.29
N ASN A 27 -5.74 5.04 -2.20
CA ASN A 27 -5.46 6.45 -2.52
C ASN A 27 -5.86 6.86 -3.95
N PRO A 28 -5.58 6.08 -5.00
CA PRO A 28 -6.02 6.40 -6.36
C PRO A 28 -7.53 6.47 -6.49
N VAL A 29 -8.27 5.59 -5.81
CA VAL A 29 -9.75 5.60 -5.81
C VAL A 29 -10.27 6.83 -5.09
N SER A 30 -9.74 7.11 -3.90
CA SER A 30 -10.11 8.29 -3.10
C SER A 30 -9.80 9.60 -3.82
N ALA A 31 -8.76 9.62 -4.66
CA ALA A 31 -8.39 10.76 -5.50
C ALA A 31 -9.17 10.83 -6.84
N GLY A 32 -10.04 9.85 -7.12
CA GLY A 32 -10.82 9.78 -8.36
C GLY A 32 -10.02 9.40 -9.62
N LEU A 33 -8.83 8.80 -9.44
CA LEU A 33 -7.92 8.42 -10.52
C LEU A 33 -8.20 7.01 -11.08
N ALA A 34 -8.90 6.16 -10.33
CA ALA A 34 -9.27 4.79 -10.70
C ALA A 34 -10.61 4.41 -10.06
N LYS A 35 -11.33 3.40 -10.59
CA LYS A 35 -12.58 2.91 -9.96
C LYS A 35 -12.32 1.83 -8.92
N THR A 36 -11.24 1.07 -9.09
CA THR A 36 -10.72 0.13 -8.09
C THR A 36 -9.21 0.31 -7.91
N PRO A 37 -8.62 -0.13 -6.79
CA PRO A 37 -7.18 -0.05 -6.56
C PRO A 37 -6.33 -0.68 -7.68
N GLU A 38 -6.78 -1.81 -8.22
CA GLU A 38 -6.05 -2.63 -9.20
C GLU A 38 -5.97 -1.97 -10.58
N GLU A 39 -6.90 -1.06 -10.89
CA GLU A 39 -6.91 -0.33 -12.17
C GLU A 39 -5.83 0.76 -12.25
N TYR A 40 -5.20 1.14 -11.12
CA TYR A 40 -4.18 2.18 -11.11
C TYR A 40 -2.78 1.62 -11.45
N PRO A 41 -2.23 1.90 -12.65
CA PRO A 41 -1.03 1.20 -13.16
C PRO A 41 0.27 1.56 -12.42
N PHE A 42 0.23 2.62 -11.60
CA PHE A 42 1.36 3.10 -10.82
C PHE A 42 1.29 2.67 -9.33
N SER A 43 0.37 1.77 -8.99
CA SER A 43 0.29 1.10 -7.67
C SER A 43 0.76 -0.36 -7.77
N SER A 44 1.11 -0.95 -6.62
CA SER A 44 1.30 -2.39 -6.45
C SER A 44 0.00 -3.19 -6.45
N ALA A 45 -1.14 -2.56 -6.13
CA ALA A 45 -2.42 -3.25 -5.94
C ALA A 45 -2.83 -4.16 -7.12
N GLY A 46 -2.59 -3.72 -8.36
CA GLY A 46 -2.92 -4.48 -9.57
C GLY A 46 -1.77 -5.31 -10.15
N ARG A 47 -0.63 -5.39 -9.47
CA ARG A 47 0.61 -5.96 -10.01
C ARG A 47 0.83 -7.40 -9.53
N PRO A 48 0.85 -8.39 -10.42
CA PRO A 48 1.07 -9.79 -10.05
C PRO A 48 2.52 -10.07 -9.64
N ASP A 49 3.46 -9.20 -9.98
CA ASP A 49 4.87 -9.24 -9.55
C ASP A 49 5.12 -8.51 -8.22
N SER A 50 4.08 -7.93 -7.61
CA SER A 50 4.22 -7.27 -6.31
C SER A 50 4.35 -8.29 -5.18
N VAL A 51 5.16 -7.93 -4.18
CA VAL A 51 5.31 -8.71 -2.95
C VAL A 51 4.10 -8.45 -2.07
N ASP A 52 3.32 -9.48 -1.74
CA ASP A 52 2.28 -9.36 -0.71
C ASP A 52 2.93 -9.46 0.68
N LEU A 53 3.09 -8.32 1.34
CA LEU A 53 3.68 -8.25 2.67
C LEU A 53 2.87 -9.05 3.71
N ARG A 54 1.59 -9.35 3.46
CA ARG A 54 0.77 -10.17 4.34
C ARG A 54 1.26 -11.63 4.37
N GLU A 55 1.85 -12.12 3.28
CA GLU A 55 2.46 -13.46 3.24
C GLU A 55 3.63 -13.57 4.22
N TYR A 56 4.40 -12.48 4.39
CA TYR A 56 5.54 -12.42 5.32
C TYR A 56 5.10 -12.32 6.79
N LEU A 57 3.91 -11.77 7.04
CA LEU A 57 3.38 -11.61 8.39
C LEU A 57 2.77 -12.91 8.92
N GLY A 58 2.21 -13.75 8.03
CA GLY A 58 1.60 -15.04 8.37
C GLY A 58 2.55 -16.16 8.80
N GLY A 59 3.87 -15.93 8.86
CA GLY A 59 4.84 -16.85 9.45
C GLY A 59 5.23 -18.07 8.58
N GLN A 60 5.03 -18.04 7.27
CA GLN A 60 5.60 -19.07 6.38
C GLN A 60 7.06 -18.70 6.02
N PRO A 61 8.03 -19.61 6.24
CA PRO A 61 9.41 -19.35 5.83
C PRO A 61 9.52 -19.46 4.30
N VAL A 62 10.32 -18.55 3.73
CA VAL A 62 10.93 -18.71 2.40
C VAL A 62 11.77 -19.99 2.31
#